data_AF-G5SXA6-F1
#
_entry.id   AF-G5SXA6-F1
#
_cell.length_a   1.000
_cell.length_b   1.000
_cell.length_c   1.000
_cell.angle_alpha   90.00
_cell.angle_beta   90.00
_cell.angle_gamma   90.00
#
_symmetry.space_group_name_H-M   'P 1'
#
loop_
_entity.id
_entity.type
_entity.pdbx_description
1 polymer ?
#
loop_
_entity_poly.entity_id
_entity_poly.type
_entity_poly.pdbx_seq_one_letter_code
_entity_poly.pdbx_strand_id
1 'polypeptide(L)' 'DGTITVLGVRGTDKLLEAEAKRIIEKLPKLIPGKQRGKPTPVTFAYPINFKLQS' A
#
# COMPACT_ATOMS: atom_id res chain seq x y z
N ASP A 1 14.14 5.36 -2.42
CA ASP A 1 13.97 5.86 -3.81
C ASP A 1 12.50 6.13 -4.18
N GLY A 2 11.54 5.99 -3.26
CA GLY A 2 10.12 6.25 -3.55
C GLY A 2 9.37 5.02 -4.08
N THR A 3 10.02 3.86 -4.12
CA THR A 3 9.37 2.58 -4.41
C THR A 3 8.52 2.11 -3.23
N ILE A 4 7.51 1.31 -3.54
CA ILE A 4 6.59 0.71 -2.56
C ILE A 4 6.83 -0.79 -2.56
N THR A 5 6.88 -1.37 -1.36
CA THR A 5 6.90 -2.82 -1.17
C THR A 5 5.72 -3.21 -0.29
N VAL A 6 4.93 -4.18 -0.72
CA VAL A 6 3.84 -4.72 0.08
C VAL A 6 4.41 -5.73 1.08
N LEU A 7 4.34 -5.40 2.38
CA LEU A 7 4.82 -6.27 3.45
C LEU A 7 3.80 -7.35 3.83
N GLY A 8 2.51 -7.08 3.63
CA GLY A 8 1.43 -8.01 3.92
C GLY A 8 0.07 -7.39 3.61
N VAL A 9 -0.90 -8.26 3.35
CA VAL A 9 -2.31 -7.91 3.20
C VAL A 9 -3.09 -8.79 4.17
N ARG A 10 -4.13 -8.22 4.79
CA ARG A 10 -4.98 -8.95 5.73
C ARG A 10 -6.43 -8.58 5.47
N GLY A 11 -7.24 -9.56 5.14
CA GLY A 11 -8.67 -9.45 4.89
C GLY A 11 -9.39 -10.78 5.14
N THR A 12 -10.71 -10.78 5.00
CA THR A 12 -11.53 -11.98 5.17
C THR A 12 -11.66 -12.79 3.89
N ASP A 13 -11.42 -12.18 2.73
CA ASP A 13 -11.62 -12.78 1.40
C ASP A 13 -10.34 -12.64 0.56
N LYS A 14 -9.87 -13.76 -0.01
CA LYS A 14 -8.64 -13.83 -0.82
C LYS A 14 -8.72 -12.99 -2.10
N LEU A 15 -9.90 -12.86 -2.71
CA LEU A 15 -10.09 -12.02 -3.90
C LEU A 15 -9.91 -10.55 -3.56
N LEU A 16 -10.48 -10.11 -2.44
CA LEU A 16 -10.33 -8.73 -1.96
C LEU A 16 -8.89 -8.44 -1.53
N GLU A 17 -8.19 -9.41 -0.93
CA GLU A 17 -6.75 -9.29 -0.62
C GLU A 17 -5.89 -9.14 -1.89
N ALA A 18 -6.15 -9.95 -2.92
CA ALA A 18 -5.45 -9.87 -4.19
C ALA A 18 -5.67 -8.51 -4.87
N GLU A 19 -6.90 -8.01 -4.84
CA GLU A 19 -7.25 -6.71 -5.40
C GLU A 19 -6.62 -5.55 -4.61
N ALA A 20 -6.63 -5.63 -3.27
CA ALA A 20 -5.93 -4.67 -2.41
C ALA A 20 -4.43 -4.62 -2.74
N LYS A 21 -3.77 -5.77 -2.90
CA LYS A 21 -2.36 -5.84 -3.32
C LYS A 21 -2.14 -5.16 -4.67
N ARG A 22 -2.99 -5.48 -5.65
CA ARG A 22 -2.92 -4.91 -7.01
C ARG A 22 -3.07 -3.39 -7.00
N ILE A 23 -3.96 -2.84 -6.17
CA ILE A 23 -4.16 -1.38 -6.04
C ILE A 23 -2.88 -0.72 -5.52
N ILE A 24 -2.31 -1.23 -4.43
CA ILE A 24 -1.09 -0.67 -3.82
C ILE A 24 0.10 -0.77 -4.77
N GLU A 25 0.25 -1.86 -5.51
CA GLU A 25 1.33 -2.04 -6.50
C GLU A 25 1.21 -1.11 -7.71
N LYS A 26 0.00 -0.68 -8.06
CA LYS A 26 -0.23 0.27 -9.16
C LYS A 26 -0.08 1.74 -8.76
N LEU A 27 0.19 2.03 -7.50
CA LEU A 27 0.45 3.40 -7.07
C LEU A 27 1.70 3.96 -7.78
N PRO A 28 1.71 5.26 -8.11
CA PRO A 28 2.88 5.88 -8.69
C PRO A 28 4.04 5.88 -7.69
N LYS A 29 5.26 6.11 -8.19
CA LYS A 29 6.42 6.36 -7.32
C LYS A 29 6.08 7.50 -6.36
N LEU A 30 6.24 7.23 -5.07
CA LEU A 30 5.93 8.18 -4.01
C LEU A 30 7.13 9.07 -3.72
N ILE A 31 6.87 10.21 -3.08
CA ILE A 31 7.92 11.05 -2.53
C ILE A 31 8.39 10.39 -1.22
N PRO A 32 9.65 9.97 -1.10
CA PRO A 32 10.13 9.36 0.13
C PRO A 32 10.13 10.37 1.27
N GLY A 33 9.71 9.93 2.46
CA GLY A 33 9.88 10.69 3.69
C GLY A 33 11.37 11.03 3.91
N LYS A 34 11.64 12.21 4.46
CA LYS A 34 13.01 12.64 4.75
C LYS A 34 13.18 12.85 6.25
N GLN A 35 14.17 12.17 6.84
CA GLN A 35 14.62 12.44 8.19
C GLN A 35 15.98 13.11 8.13
N ARG A 36 16.08 14.36 8.63
CA ARG A 36 17.32 15.16 8.57
C ARG A 36 17.89 15.29 7.15
N GLY A 37 17.02 15.49 6.17
CA GLY A 37 17.38 15.62 4.75
C GLY A 37 17.69 14.31 4.02
N LYS A 38 17.75 13.17 4.73
CA LYS A 38 18.01 11.86 4.12
C LYS A 38 16.70 11.09 3.88
N PRO A 39 16.52 10.44 2.72
CA PRO A 39 15.37 9.55 2.50
C PRO A 39 15.35 8.41 3.54
N THR A 40 14.22 8.24 4.22
CA THR A 40 14.02 7.20 5.25
C THR A 40 12.84 6.32 4.85
N PRO A 41 12.95 4.98 4.93
CA PRO A 41 11.83 4.09 4.69
C PRO A 41 10.76 4.27 5.79
N VAL A 42 9.50 4.26 5.39
CA VAL A 42 8.36 4.38 6.31
C VAL A 42 7.38 3.26 6.02
N THR A 43 6.85 2.65 7.08
CA THR A 43 5.80 1.63 6.99
C THR A 43 4.46 2.28 7.28
N PHE A 44 3.50 2.10 6.37
CA PHE A 44 2.12 2.57 6.52
C PHE A 44 1.15 1.38 6.46
N ALA A 45 0.09 1.46 7.26
CA ALA A 45 -1.05 0.55 7.18
C ALA A 45 -2.23 1.30 6.56
N TYR A 46 -2.70 0.85 5.39
CA TYR A 46 -3.82 1.46 4.67
C TYR A 46 -5.09 0.62 4.89
N PRO A 47 -6.12 1.14 5.59
CA PRO A 47 -7.40 0.47 5.67
C PRO A 47 -8.17 0.62 4.34
N ILE A 48 -8.52 -0.49 3.70
CA ILE A 48 -9.28 -0.52 2.44
C ILE A 48 -10.67 -1.08 2.72
N ASN A 49 -11.70 -0.28 2.46
CA ASN A 49 -13.10 -0.69 2.57
C ASN A 49 -13.67 -0.92 1.17
N PHE A 50 -14.00 -2.16 0.83
CA PHE A 50 -14.66 -2.49 -0.42
C PHE A 50 -16.17 -2.27 -0.29
N LYS A 51 -16.74 -1.52 -1.22
CA LYS A 51 -18.19 -1.41 -1.38
C LYS A 51 -18.60 -2.17 -2.63
N LEU A 52 -19.24 -3.32 -2.42
CA LEU A 52 -19.79 -4.12 -3.52
C LEU A 52 -21.09 -3.48 -3.99
N GLN A 53 -21.25 -3.29 -5.31
CA GLN A 53 -22.56 -2.97 -5.86
C GLN A 53 -23.39 -4.24 -5.89
N SER A 54 -24.62 -4.11 -5.39
CA SER A 54 -25.65 -5.16 -5.39
C SER A 54 -26.31 -5.28 -6.76
#